data_AF-A0A8S2VD21-F1
#
_entry.id   AF-A0A8S2VD21-F1
#
_cell.length_a   1.000
_cell.length_b   1.000
_cell.length_c   1.000
_cell.angle_alpha   90.00
_cell.angle_beta   90.00
_cell.angle_gamma   90.00
#
_symmetry.space_group_name_H-M   'P 1'
#
loop_
_entity.id
_entity.type
_entity.pdbx_description
1 polymer ?
#
loop_
_entity_poly.entity_id
_entity_poly.type
_entity_poly.pdbx_seq_one_letter_code
_entity_poly.pdbx_strand_id
1 'polypeptide(L)' 'TIFTSHQVEELEKAFKDAHYPDVFAREVLALKTDLAEDRIQ' A
#
# COMPACT_ATOMS: atom_id res chain seq x y z
N THR A 1 2.65 -13.29 -3.70
CA THR A 1 3.92 -12.53 -3.61
C THR A 1 4.25 -12.39 -2.13
N ILE A 2 5.51 -12.58 -1.76
CA ILE A 2 5.94 -12.33 -0.38
C ILE A 2 6.31 -10.86 -0.33
N PHE A 3 5.55 -10.07 0.42
CA PHE A 3 5.91 -8.68 0.71
C PHE A 3 7.07 -8.66 1.70
N THR A 4 7.96 -7.69 1.55
CA THR A 4 9.00 -7.44 2.56
C THR A 4 8.38 -6.84 3.82
N SER A 5 9.04 -6.97 4.97
CA SER A 5 8.55 -6.39 6.22
C SER A 5 8.26 -4.89 6.11
N HIS A 6 9.08 -4.15 5.36
CA HIS A 6 8.87 -2.73 5.08
C HIS A 6 7.59 -2.46 4.28
N GLN A 7 7.32 -3.27 3.24
CA GLN A 7 6.11 -3.14 2.44
C GLN A 7 4.85 -3.44 3.27
N VAL A 8 4.92 -4.43 4.16
CA VAL A 8 3.83 -4.77 5.09
C VAL A 8 3.55 -3.63 6.06
N GLU A 9 4.58 -3.03 6.65
CA GLU A 9 4.39 -1.88 7.57
C GLU A 9 3.73 -0.67 6.88
N GLU A 10 4.17 -0.31 5.68
CA GLU A 10 3.56 0.81 4.94
C GLU A 10 2.12 0.49 4.52
N LEU A 11 1.83 -0.75 4.10
CA LEU A 11 0.47 -1.22 3.83
C LEU A 11 -0.39 -1.13 5.08
N GLU A 12 0.02 -1.72 6.20
CA GLU A 12 -0.73 -1.69 7.47
C GLU A 12 -1.00 -0.28 7.95
N LYS A 13 -0.02 0.63 7.80
CA LYS A 13 -0.16 2.03 8.18
C LYS A 13 -1.19 2.75 7.31
N ALA A 14 -1.20 2.48 6.01
CA ALA A 14 -2.18 3.02 5.08
C ALA A 14 -3.59 2.49 5.33
N PHE A 15 -3.72 1.17 5.54
CA PHE A 15 -4.99 0.52 5.86
C PHE A 15 -5.56 1.00 7.20
N LYS A 16 -4.70 1.34 8.17
CA LYS A 16 -5.12 1.97 9.43
C LYS A 16 -5.73 3.35 9.24
N ASP A 17 -5.20 4.15 8.32
CA ASP A 17 -5.67 5.51 8.06
C ASP A 17 -6.93 5.52 7.19
N ALA A 18 -7.01 4.64 6.21
CA ALA A 18 -8.18 4.48 5.34
C ALA A 18 -8.34 3.02 4.90
N HIS A 19 -9.47 2.39 5.25
CA HIS A 19 -9.80 1.03 4.80
C HIS A 19 -10.03 0.94 3.28
N TYR A 20 -10.38 2.06 2.64
CA TYR A 20 -10.51 2.16 1.18
C TYR A 20 -9.70 3.36 0.71
N PRO A 21 -8.37 3.19 0.52
CA PRO A 21 -7.56 4.25 -0.02
C PRO A 21 -8.04 4.63 -1.42
N ASP A 22 -8.23 5.93 -1.61
CA ASP A 22 -8.54 6.58 -2.87
C ASP A 22 -7.51 6.15 -3.94
N VAL A 23 -7.84 6.29 -5.23
CA VAL A 23 -6.87 5.99 -6.32
C VAL A 23 -5.54 6.71 -6.09
N PHE A 24 -5.58 7.98 -5.66
CA PHE A 24 -4.38 8.74 -5.34
C PHE A 24 -3.57 8.16 -4.16
N ALA A 25 -4.24 7.70 -3.11
CA ALA A 25 -3.58 7.09 -1.97
C ALA A 25 -2.93 5.76 -2.36
N ARG A 26 -3.56 4.99 -3.25
CA ARG A 26 -2.98 3.77 -3.83
C ARG A 26 -1.77 4.06 -4.71
N GLU A 27 -1.80 5.07 -5.58
CA GLU A 27 -0.62 5.48 -6.36
C GLU A 27 0.56 5.87 -5.48
N VAL A 28 0.31 6.66 -4.43
CA VAL A 28 1.35 7.09 -3.48
C VAL A 28 1.92 5.90 -2.71
N LEU A 29 1.07 4.95 -2.30
CA LEU A 29 1.54 3.73 -1.64
C LEU A 29 2.31 2.81 -2.59
N ALA A 30 1.85 2.67 -3.83
CA ALA A 30 2.51 1.90 -4.87
C ALA A 30 3.92 2.43 -5.12
N LEU A 31 4.07 3.76 -5.22
CA LEU A 31 5.36 4.44 -5.32
C LEU A 31 6.24 4.23 -4.08
N LYS A 32 5.68 4.27 -2.87
CA LYS A 32 6.44 4.10 -1.62
C LYS A 32 6.89 2.66 -1.36
N THR A 33 6.05 1.70 -1.74
CA THR A 33 6.28 0.27 -1.49
C THR A 33 6.90 -0.42 -2.69
N ASP A 34 7.02 0.27 -3.83
CA ASP A 34 7.45 -0.27 -5.12
C ASP A 34 6.60 -1.50 -5.52
N LEU A 35 5.30 -1.43 -5.19
CA LEU A 35 4.30 -2.44 -5.50
C LEU A 35 3.34 -1.89 -6.55
N ALA A 36 2.86 -2.75 -7.43
CA ALA A 36 1.81 -2.38 -8.36
C ALA A 36 0.47 -2.15 -7.60
N GLU A 37 -0.33 -1.19 -8.06
CA GLU A 37 -1.61 -0.81 -7.41
C GLU A 37 -2.59 -1.98 -7.27
N ASP A 38 -2.52 -2.98 -8.16
CA ASP A 38 -3.33 -4.20 -8.09
C ASP A 38 -3.02 -5.04 -6.83
N ARG A 39 -1.83 -4.87 -6.24
CA ARG A 39 -1.43 -5.49 -4.97
C ARG A 39 -1.92 -4.72 -3.75
N ILE A 40 -2.41 -3.50 -3.94
CA ILE A 40 -2.90 -2.59 -2.88
C ILE A 40 -4.43 -2.62 -2.91
N GLN A 41 -5.00 -3.71 -2.39
CA GLN A 41 -6.44 -3.98 -2.36
C GLN A 41 -6.92 -4.41 -0.98
#